data_AF-A0A511FGS3-F1
#
_entry.id   AF-A0A511FGS3-F1
#
_cell.length_a   1.000
_cell.length_b   1.000
_cell.length_c   1.000
_cell.angle_alpha   90.00
_cell.angle_beta   90.00
_cell.angle_gamma   90.00
#
_symmetry.space_group_name_H-M   'P 1'
#
loop_
_entity.id
_entity.type
_entity.pdbx_description
1 polymer ?
#
loop_
_entity_poly.entity_id
_entity_poly.type
_entity_poly.pdbx_seq_one_letter_code
_entity_poly.pdbx_strand_id
1 'polypeptide(L)' 'MSTDDTTQGYDPAEDPDADPAMLNPRTGGQAAGGDEADADTDAEPANLNPRADGPDGGGAGTP' A
#
# COMPACT_ATOMS: atom_id res chain seq x y z
N MET A 1 -25.75 -30.79 11.18
CA MET A 1 -24.41 -30.16 11.21
C MET A 1 -24.44 -29.13 12.32
N SER A 2 -23.74 -29.40 13.43
CA SER A 2 -23.59 -28.40 14.50
C SER A 2 -22.62 -27.35 13.97
N THR A 3 -23.10 -26.12 13.78
CA THR A 3 -22.24 -24.97 13.50
C THR A 3 -21.67 -24.52 14.83
N ASP A 4 -20.56 -25.14 15.22
CA ASP A 4 -19.75 -24.69 16.35
C ASP A 4 -19.27 -23.26 16.04
N ASP A 5 -19.99 -22.30 16.60
CA ASP A 5 -19.62 -20.88 16.66
C ASP A 5 -18.47 -20.75 17.66
N THR A 6 -17.27 -21.16 17.25
CA THR A 6 -16.04 -20.95 18.03
C THR A 6 -15.46 -19.57 17.74
N THR A 7 -16.27 -18.51 17.78
CA THR A 7 -15.78 -17.13 17.82
C THR A 7 -15.22 -16.80 19.20
N GLN A 8 -14.39 -17.69 19.75
CA GLN A 8 -13.51 -17.33 20.84
C GLN A 8 -12.62 -16.22 20.29
N GLY A 9 -12.91 -14.98 20.72
CA GLY A 9 -12.29 -13.79 20.17
C GLY A 9 -10.78 -13.95 20.21
N TYR A 10 -10.11 -13.54 19.13
CA TYR A 10 -8.66 -13.54 19.08
C TYR A 10 -8.10 -12.72 20.25
N ASP A 11 -7.28 -13.35 21.09
CA ASP A 11 -6.54 -12.69 22.16
C ASP A 11 -5.08 -12.49 21.73
N PRO A 12 -4.65 -11.25 21.41
CA PRO A 12 -3.27 -10.97 21.05
C PRO A 12 -2.28 -11.28 22.18
N ALA A 13 -2.72 -11.35 23.44
CA ALA A 13 -1.83 -11.69 24.55
C ALA A 13 -1.49 -13.19 24.61
N GLU A 14 -2.33 -14.04 24.01
CA GLU A 14 -2.09 -15.48 23.89
C GLU A 14 -1.50 -15.86 22.53
N ASP A 15 -1.44 -14.92 21.57
CA ASP A 15 -0.83 -15.14 20.27
C ASP A 15 0.69 -14.83 20.29
N PRO A 16 1.56 -15.84 20.16
CA PRO A 16 3.00 -15.62 20.02
C PRO A 16 3.37 -14.76 18.81
N ASP A 17 2.57 -14.76 17.75
CA ASP A 17 2.81 -13.97 16.55
C ASP A 17 2.44 -12.48 16.75
N ALA A 18 1.74 -12.13 17.84
CA ALA A 18 1.50 -10.75 18.22
C ALA A 18 2.69 -10.12 18.97
N ASP A 19 3.65 -10.90 19.48
CA ASP A 19 4.83 -10.40 20.17
C ASP A 19 5.96 -10.04 19.16
N PRO A 20 6.35 -8.76 19.05
CA PRO A 20 7.41 -8.34 18.12
C PRO A 20 8.77 -8.99 18.38
N ALA A 21 9.06 -9.39 19.62
CA ALA A 21 10.30 -10.09 19.95
C ALA A 21 10.32 -11.52 19.39
N MET A 22 9.13 -12.11 19.18
CA MET A 22 8.95 -13.47 18.67
C MET A 22 8.82 -13.52 17.14
N LEU A 23 8.55 -12.38 16.50
CA LEU A 23 8.44 -12.23 15.05
C LEU A 23 9.76 -12.50 14.28
N ASN A 24 10.88 -12.70 14.97
CA ASN A 24 12.21 -12.95 14.38
C ASN A 24 12.45 -12.10 13.11
N PRO A 25 12.30 -10.76 13.20
CA PRO A 25 12.37 -9.92 12.02
C PRO A 25 13.70 -10.13 11.31
N ARG A 26 13.66 -10.21 9.98
CA ARG A 26 14.90 -10.17 9.18
C ARG A 26 15.67 -8.91 9.60
N THR A 27 16.96 -9.04 9.86
CA THR A 27 17.83 -7.90 10.22
C THR A 27 18.63 -7.46 9.00
N GLY A 28 19.14 -6.22 9.01
CA GLY A 28 19.96 -5.67 7.93
C GLY A 28 19.20 -4.80 6.93
N GLY A 29 19.91 -4.26 5.93
CA GLY A 29 19.38 -3.25 5.01
C GLY A 29 18.18 -3.69 4.16
N GLN A 30 17.96 -5.00 4.02
CA GLN A 30 16.81 -5.56 3.30
C GLN A 30 15.50 -5.54 4.11
N ALA A 31 15.59 -5.27 5.42
CA ALA A 31 14.44 -5.21 6.33
C ALA A 31 14.05 -3.78 6.70
N ALA A 32 14.97 -2.83 6.55
CA ALA A 32 14.64 -1.43 6.48
C ALA A 32 13.99 -1.21 5.11
N GLY A 33 12.66 -1.32 5.01
CA GLY A 33 11.96 -0.88 3.82
C GLY A 33 12.28 0.60 3.59
N GLY A 34 13.20 0.88 2.65
CA GLY A 34 13.67 2.21 2.29
C GLY A 34 15.11 2.13 1.76
N ASP A 35 15.50 2.74 0.66
CA ASP A 35 14.83 3.62 -0.29
C ASP A 35 14.87 2.94 -1.66
N GLU A 36 13.81 2.25 -2.09
CA GLU A 36 13.50 2.40 -3.52
C GLU A 36 13.04 3.83 -3.63
N ALA A 37 14.00 4.73 -3.92
CA ALA A 37 13.75 6.14 -4.20
C ALA A 37 12.39 6.22 -4.85
N ASP A 38 11.44 6.87 -4.17
CA ASP A 38 10.04 6.99 -4.56
C ASP A 38 9.97 7.16 -6.08
N ALA A 39 9.84 6.02 -6.76
CA ALA A 39 9.87 5.95 -8.21
C ALA A 39 8.43 6.08 -8.69
N ASP A 40 7.56 6.65 -7.85
CA ASP A 40 6.33 7.26 -8.29
C ASP A 40 6.67 8.47 -9.16
N THR A 41 7.11 8.16 -10.37
CA THR A 41 7.42 9.14 -11.39
C THR A 41 6.20 9.99 -11.69
N ASP A 42 4.96 9.53 -11.43
CA ASP A 42 3.76 10.30 -11.71
C ASP A 42 3.43 11.37 -10.63
N ALA A 43 4.12 11.34 -9.50
CA ALA A 43 4.06 12.40 -8.49
C ALA A 43 4.73 13.70 -8.97
N GLU A 44 5.69 13.61 -9.89
CA GLU A 44 6.39 14.78 -10.44
C GLU A 44 5.51 15.55 -11.44
N PRO A 45 5.37 16.89 -11.31
CA PRO A 45 4.53 17.68 -12.21
C PRO A 45 4.90 17.56 -13.69
N ALA A 46 6.18 17.30 -13.98
CA ALA A 46 6.69 17.12 -15.34
C ALA A 46 6.22 15.81 -16.01
N ASN A 47 5.77 14.84 -15.20
CA ASN A 47 5.35 13.51 -15.64
C ASN A 47 3.82 13.34 -15.59
N LEU A 48 3.09 14.35 -15.13
CA LEU A 48 1.63 14.36 -15.18
C LEU A 48 1.16 14.42 -16.63
N ASN A 49 0.32 13.44 -17.00
CA ASN A 49 -0.47 13.56 -18.22
C ASN A 49 -1.28 14.87 -18.17
N PRO A 50 -1.39 15.63 -19.27
CA PRO A 50 -2.19 16.85 -19.31
C PRO A 50 -3.61 16.58 -18.83
N ARG A 51 -3.98 17.15 -17.68
CA ARG A 51 -5.36 17.09 -17.18
C ARG A 51 -6.09 18.25 -17.83
N ALA A 52 -6.79 17.96 -18.93
CA ALA A 52 -7.79 18.89 -19.42
C ALA A 52 -8.95 18.85 -18.42
N ASP A 53 -9.06 19.87 -17.57
CA ASP A 53 -10.25 20.07 -16.76
C ASP A 53 -11.41 20.38 -17.72
N GLY A 54 -12.20 19.36 -18.07
CA GLY A 54 -13.34 19.50 -18.97
C GLY A 54 -14.36 20.52 -18.44
N PRO A 55 -15.13 21.19 -19.31
CA PRO A 55 -15.81 20.55 -20.45
C PRO A 55 -15.29 20.93 -21.84
N ASP A 56 -14.28 21.79 -21.92
CA ASP A 56 -13.91 22.43 -23.19
C ASP A 56 -12.59 21.86 -23.72
N GLY A 57 -12.51 20.52 -23.82
CA GLY A 57 -11.35 19.76 -24.32
C GLY A 57 -10.70 20.43 -25.54
N GLY A 58 -9.71 21.26 -25.28
CA GLY A 58 -9.22 22.28 -26.20
C GLY A 58 -7.97 21.81 -26.91
N GLY A 59 -8.15 20.94 -27.89
CA GLY A 59 -7.16 20.62 -28.91
C GLY A 59 -7.89 20.44 -30.22
N ALA A 60 -8.04 21.53 -30.96
CA ALA A 60 -8.88 21.66 -32.15
C ALA A 60 -8.71 20.48 -33.13
N GLY A 61 -9.85 19.94 -33.57
CA GLY A 61 -9.90 19.09 -34.74
C GLY A 61 -9.23 19.80 -35.91
N THR A 62 -8.18 19.17 -36.42
CA THR A 62 -7.61 19.49 -37.72
C THR A 62 -8.68 19.23 -38.78
N PRO A 63 -8.98 20.17 -39.70
CA PRO A 63 -9.89 19.92 -40.81
C PRO A 63 -9.34 18.85 -41.76
#